data_AF-C9Y8R4-F1
#
_entry.id   AF-C9Y8R4-F1
#
_cell.length_a   1.000
_cell.length_b   1.000
_cell.length_c   1.000
_cell.angle_alpha   90.00
_cell.angle_beta   90.00
_cell.angle_gamma   90.00
#
_symmetry.space_group_name_H-M   'P 1'
#
loop_
_entity.id
_entity.type
_entity.pdbx_description
1 polymer ?
#
loop_
_entity_poly.entity_id
_entity_poly.type
_entity_poly.pdbx_seq_one_letter_code
_entity_poly.pdbx_strand_id
1 'polypeptide(L)'
;MTMLKNLPSAVLCVLVVSLPLLGATAQAQLPKRDLTVELRQVEEGREDGAMRLGTKPDAPLMAPQKIQVRNGEKGSLRMNQSVPMQWVQSANSQSNSISAGGTSVSSSGGGVTQSVQWFDVGQSITVTPRWPGGNKDATVEIDVQQADMAVRNNADMPRQTRNQLSTTVSTPLGQWVTIAATGNAQARQGNFSSEGSAEARRLLQVRVLAP
;
A
#
# COMPACT_ATOMS: atom_id res chain seq x y z
N MET A 1 3.46 81.19 -60.25
CA MET A 1 3.64 80.10 -61.23
C MET A 1 4.95 79.40 -60.90
N THR A 2 4.89 78.08 -60.65
CA THR A 2 5.99 77.10 -60.78
C THR A 2 7.14 77.24 -59.74
N MET A 3 7.61 76.25 -58.98
CA MET A 3 7.38 74.81 -58.88
C MET A 3 7.91 74.32 -57.51
N LEU A 4 7.21 73.35 -56.90
CA LEU A 4 7.68 72.58 -55.74
C LEU A 4 8.98 71.81 -56.09
N LYS A 5 9.95 71.81 -55.18
CA LYS A 5 11.25 71.16 -55.32
C LYS A 5 11.29 69.88 -54.46
N ASN A 6 11.43 68.76 -55.17
CA ASN A 6 11.65 67.34 -54.82
C ASN A 6 12.08 66.97 -53.37
N LEU A 7 11.34 66.04 -52.76
CA LEU A 7 11.79 65.20 -51.64
C LEU A 7 12.56 63.96 -52.17
N PRO A 8 13.65 63.51 -51.51
CA PRO A 8 14.33 62.27 -51.87
C PRO A 8 13.63 61.03 -51.30
N SER A 9 13.62 59.98 -52.13
CA SER A 9 13.22 58.61 -51.83
C SER A 9 14.14 57.91 -50.82
N ALA A 10 13.60 56.83 -50.27
CA ALA A 10 14.25 55.71 -49.58
C ALA A 10 14.36 55.80 -48.04
N VAL A 11 13.29 55.37 -47.38
CA VAL A 11 13.42 54.62 -46.11
C VAL A 11 12.66 53.31 -46.29
N LEU A 12 13.44 52.29 -46.65
CA LEU A 12 13.06 50.90 -46.83
C LEU A 12 13.59 50.12 -45.61
N CYS A 13 12.75 49.27 -45.01
CA CYS A 13 13.11 48.22 -44.04
C CYS A 13 13.69 48.73 -42.69
N VAL A 14 13.20 48.35 -41.52
CA VAL A 14 12.98 47.00 -41.02
C VAL A 14 11.87 47.07 -39.95
N LEU A 15 10.73 46.45 -40.20
CA LEU A 15 9.71 46.20 -39.18
C LEU A 15 10.07 44.86 -38.55
N VAL A 16 10.87 44.89 -37.47
CA VAL A 16 11.15 43.72 -36.63
C VAL A 16 9.85 43.36 -35.93
N VAL A 17 9.09 42.45 -36.52
CA VAL A 17 7.98 41.78 -35.83
C VAL A 17 8.61 40.82 -34.83
N SER A 18 8.81 41.30 -33.61
CA SER A 18 9.09 40.47 -32.45
C SER A 18 7.81 39.68 -32.11
N LEU A 19 7.67 38.49 -32.71
CA LEU A 19 6.74 37.47 -32.22
C LEU A 19 7.29 36.96 -30.88
N PRO A 20 6.63 37.21 -29.73
CA PRO A 20 6.95 36.42 -28.55
C PRO A 20 6.39 35.01 -28.80
N LEU A 21 7.28 34.04 -29.04
CA LEU A 21 6.99 32.63 -28.78
C LEU A 21 6.76 32.46 -27.27
N LEU A 22 5.62 32.96 -26.78
CA LEU A 22 5.06 32.55 -25.51
C LEU A 22 4.50 31.15 -25.72
N GLY A 23 5.40 30.17 -25.60
CA GLY A 23 5.05 28.76 -25.45
C GLY A 23 4.23 28.61 -24.17
N ALA A 24 2.93 28.83 -24.26
CA ALA A 24 2.00 28.35 -23.26
C ALA A 24 2.09 26.82 -23.31
N THR A 25 2.84 26.24 -22.38
CA THR A 25 2.72 24.82 -22.06
C THR A 25 1.30 24.62 -21.56
N ALA A 26 0.37 24.33 -22.49
CA ALA A 26 -0.97 23.92 -22.15
C ALA A 26 -0.82 22.65 -21.31
N GLN A 27 -0.95 22.77 -19.99
CA GLN A 27 -1.08 21.60 -19.13
C GLN A 27 -2.34 20.89 -19.62
N ALA A 28 -2.15 19.74 -20.27
CA ALA A 28 -3.26 18.94 -20.77
C ALA A 28 -4.19 18.66 -19.59
N GLN A 29 -5.37 19.28 -19.61
CA GLN A 29 -6.35 19.12 -18.56
C GLN A 29 -6.75 17.65 -18.50
N LEU A 30 -6.56 17.02 -17.34
CA LEU A 30 -6.95 15.63 -17.16
C LEU A 30 -8.47 15.48 -17.38
N PRO A 31 -8.92 14.42 -18.07
CA PRO A 31 -10.34 14.12 -18.18
C PRO A 31 -10.99 14.02 -16.80
N LYS A 32 -12.01 14.83 -16.54
CA LYS A 32 -12.76 14.84 -15.27
C LYS A 32 -13.72 13.64 -15.22
N ARG A 33 -13.15 12.46 -15.00
CA ARG A 33 -13.83 11.16 -14.95
C ARG A 33 -13.41 10.41 -13.70
N ASP A 34 -14.29 9.55 -13.19
CA ASP A 34 -13.95 8.68 -12.08
C ASP A 34 -13.27 7.42 -12.63
N LEU A 35 -12.08 7.14 -12.13
CA LEU A 35 -11.30 5.95 -12.44
C LEU A 35 -11.55 4.92 -11.35
N THR A 36 -11.65 3.65 -11.73
CA THR A 36 -11.63 2.56 -10.78
C THR A 36 -10.20 2.10 -10.59
N VAL A 37 -9.69 2.15 -9.37
CA VAL A 37 -8.41 1.55 -8.98
C VAL A 37 -8.71 0.27 -8.21
N GLU A 38 -8.16 -0.84 -8.69
CA GLU A 38 -8.28 -2.15 -8.05
C GLU A 38 -6.92 -2.61 -7.56
N LEU A 39 -6.86 -3.15 -6.34
CA LEU A 39 -5.65 -3.64 -5.70
C LEU A 39 -5.90 -5.06 -5.19
N ARG A 40 -5.00 -5.99 -5.52
CA ARG A 40 -5.10 -7.37 -5.06
C ARG A 40 -3.75 -7.93 -4.66
N GLN A 41 -3.75 -8.91 -3.77
CA GLN A 41 -2.60 -9.75 -3.51
C GLN A 41 -2.86 -11.14 -4.09
N VAL A 42 -1.89 -11.66 -4.84
CA VAL A 42 -1.94 -13.01 -5.43
C VAL A 42 -0.67 -13.76 -5.11
N GLU A 43 -0.69 -15.08 -5.15
CA GLU A 43 0.54 -15.86 -5.18
C GLU A 43 1.12 -15.87 -6.61
N GLU A 44 2.44 -15.77 -6.74
CA GLU A 44 3.15 -15.92 -8.02
C GLU A 44 2.84 -17.31 -8.61
N GLY A 45 2.43 -17.34 -9.87
CA GLY A 45 1.95 -18.57 -10.53
C GLY A 45 0.48 -18.93 -10.28
N ARG A 46 -0.26 -18.10 -9.53
CA ARG A 46 -1.70 -18.26 -9.26
C ARG A 46 -2.56 -17.08 -9.70
N GLU A 47 -1.99 -16.23 -10.55
CA GLU A 47 -2.55 -14.96 -11.01
C GLU A 47 -3.90 -15.11 -11.76
N ASP A 48 -4.11 -16.28 -12.38
CA ASP A 48 -5.29 -16.64 -13.18
C ASP A 48 -6.25 -17.62 -12.46
N GLY A 49 -6.07 -17.86 -11.15
CA GLY A 49 -6.96 -18.74 -10.38
C GLY A 49 -6.68 -20.24 -10.53
N ALA A 50 -5.48 -20.62 -10.98
CA ALA A 50 -5.06 -22.01 -11.03
C ALA A 50 -5.07 -22.66 -9.63
N MET A 51 -5.65 -23.86 -9.53
CA MET A 51 -5.76 -24.60 -8.27
C MET A 51 -4.49 -25.43 -8.02
N ARG A 52 -3.78 -25.18 -6.91
CA ARG A 52 -2.77 -26.12 -6.38
C ARG A 52 -3.43 -27.01 -5.34
N LEU A 53 -3.26 -28.32 -5.50
CA LEU A 53 -3.49 -29.30 -4.44
C LEU A 53 -2.25 -29.31 -3.54
N GLY A 54 -2.43 -29.01 -2.25
CA GLY A 54 -1.36 -28.99 -1.26
C GLY A 54 -1.88 -29.30 0.13
N THR A 55 -1.03 -29.83 1.00
CA THR A 55 -1.38 -30.28 2.35
C THR A 55 -1.19 -29.21 3.43
N LYS A 56 -0.85 -27.96 3.06
CA LYS A 56 -0.70 -26.84 3.99
C LYS A 56 -1.92 -25.90 3.93
N PRO A 57 -2.33 -25.31 5.06
CA PRO A 57 -3.34 -24.27 5.09
C PRO A 57 -2.91 -23.09 4.21
N ASP A 58 -3.83 -22.60 3.38
CA ASP A 58 -3.62 -21.40 2.58
C ASP A 58 -3.49 -20.20 3.52
N ALA A 59 -2.43 -19.40 3.37
CA ALA A 59 -2.28 -18.20 4.18
C ALA A 59 -3.27 -17.14 3.66
N PRO A 60 -4.00 -16.41 4.53
CA PRO A 60 -4.97 -15.44 4.06
C PRO A 60 -4.34 -14.41 3.11
N LEU A 61 -4.82 -14.37 1.87
CA LEU A 61 -4.51 -13.31 0.92
C LEU A 61 -5.34 -12.07 1.24
N MET A 62 -4.79 -10.90 0.95
CA MET A 62 -5.54 -9.65 0.99
C MET A 62 -6.72 -9.74 0.01
N ALA A 63 -7.95 -9.53 0.52
CA ALA A 63 -9.12 -9.48 -0.33
C ALA A 63 -8.96 -8.35 -1.38
N PRO A 64 -9.34 -8.57 -2.66
CA PRO A 64 -9.28 -7.52 -3.66
C PRO A 64 -10.06 -6.28 -3.23
N GLN A 65 -9.41 -5.12 -3.30
CA GLN A 65 -9.98 -3.83 -2.95
C GLN A 65 -10.25 -3.03 -4.21
N LYS A 66 -11.36 -2.29 -4.21
CA LYS A 66 -11.78 -1.46 -5.34
C LYS A 66 -12.15 -0.08 -4.83
N ILE A 67 -11.57 0.96 -5.43
CA ILE A 67 -11.79 2.35 -5.05
C ILE A 67 -12.11 3.14 -6.32
N GLN A 68 -13.21 3.88 -6.31
CA GLN A 68 -13.51 4.85 -7.35
C GLN A 68 -12.94 6.20 -6.94
N VAL A 69 -12.10 6.77 -7.80
CA VAL A 69 -11.37 8.01 -7.53
C VAL A 69 -11.44 8.90 -8.74
N ARG A 70 -11.77 10.17 -8.53
CA ARG A 70 -11.75 11.16 -9.60
C ARG A 70 -10.33 11.31 -10.15
N ASN A 71 -10.19 11.30 -11.47
CA ASN A 71 -8.90 11.42 -12.14
C ASN A 71 -8.15 12.69 -11.72
N GLY A 72 -6.93 12.53 -11.22
CA GLY A 72 -6.10 13.59 -10.67
C GLY A 72 -6.29 13.86 -9.17
N GLU A 73 -7.31 13.27 -8.54
CA GLU A 73 -7.65 13.45 -7.13
C GLU A 73 -7.17 12.28 -6.28
N LYS A 74 -7.17 12.50 -4.96
CA LYS A 74 -6.81 11.50 -3.96
C LYS A 74 -8.04 10.75 -3.45
N GLY A 75 -7.97 9.42 -3.41
CA GLY A 75 -8.95 8.55 -2.75
C GLY A 75 -8.31 7.74 -1.63
N SER A 76 -9.07 7.41 -0.59
CA SER A 76 -8.59 6.57 0.51
C SER A 76 -9.66 5.61 1.03
N LEU A 77 -9.25 4.38 1.31
CA LEU A 77 -10.05 3.34 1.93
C LEU A 77 -9.35 2.89 3.21
N ARG A 78 -10.06 2.91 4.34
CA ARG A 78 -9.54 2.43 5.63
C ARG A 78 -10.51 1.44 6.22
N MET A 79 -10.01 0.25 6.51
CA MET A 79 -10.73 -0.88 7.09
C MET A 79 -9.90 -1.38 8.27
N ASN A 80 -9.95 -0.65 9.37
CA ASN A 80 -9.23 -0.98 10.59
C ASN A 80 -10.20 -1.34 11.72
N GLN A 81 -9.81 -2.30 12.54
CA GLN A 81 -10.46 -2.66 13.79
C GLN A 81 -9.45 -2.47 14.92
N SER A 82 -9.85 -1.76 15.97
CA SER A 82 -9.05 -1.65 17.19
C SER A 82 -9.51 -2.74 18.16
N VAL A 83 -8.64 -3.72 18.40
CA VAL A 83 -8.94 -4.86 19.27
C VAL A 83 -8.27 -4.61 20.63
N PRO A 84 -9.05 -4.45 21.72
CA PRO A 84 -8.49 -4.41 23.06
C PRO A 84 -8.12 -5.83 23.48
N MET A 85 -6.91 -6.01 23.97
CA MET A 85 -6.51 -7.28 24.57
C MET A 85 -5.98 -7.08 25.99
N GLN A 86 -6.51 -7.88 26.90
CA GLN A 86 -6.09 -7.96 28.29
C GLN A 86 -5.18 -9.17 28.45
N TRP A 87 -3.98 -8.96 29.00
CA TRP A 87 -3.02 -10.03 29.25
C TRP A 87 -2.51 -9.98 30.69
N VAL A 88 -2.10 -11.14 31.20
CA VAL A 88 -1.55 -11.30 32.56
C VAL A 88 -0.04 -11.13 32.49
N GLN A 89 0.48 -10.11 33.17
CA GLN A 89 1.88 -9.71 33.13
C GLN A 89 2.76 -10.42 34.14
N SER A 90 2.21 -10.73 35.30
CA SER A 90 2.88 -11.55 36.31
C SER A 90 1.85 -12.17 37.24
N ALA A 91 2.17 -13.37 37.73
CA ALA A 91 1.53 -13.99 38.86
C ALA A 91 2.60 -14.13 39.95
N ASN A 92 2.47 -13.38 41.04
CA ASN A 92 3.37 -13.51 42.18
C ASN A 92 2.67 -14.32 43.28
N SER A 93 3.33 -15.36 43.77
CA SER A 93 2.92 -16.08 44.97
C SER A 93 3.86 -15.73 46.11
N GLN A 94 3.40 -14.90 47.03
CA GLN A 94 4.18 -14.56 48.22
C GLN A 94 3.75 -15.46 49.37
N SER A 95 4.70 -16.28 49.85
CA SER A 95 4.49 -17.15 51.00
C SER A 95 5.24 -16.57 52.19
N ASN A 96 4.50 -16.07 53.17
CA ASN A 96 5.07 -15.62 54.44
C ASN A 96 4.85 -16.71 55.49
N SER A 97 5.92 -17.13 56.16
CA SER A 97 5.84 -18.02 57.31
C SER A 97 6.40 -17.32 58.54
N ILE A 98 5.65 -17.36 59.63
CA ILE A 98 6.09 -16.86 60.94
C ILE A 98 6.16 -18.08 61.86
N SER A 99 7.33 -18.31 62.45
CA SER A 99 7.57 -19.42 63.37
C SER A 99 7.91 -18.84 64.75
N ALA A 100 7.07 -19.11 65.75
CA ALA A 100 7.30 -18.71 67.13
C ALA A 100 6.83 -19.82 68.08
N GLY A 101 7.70 -20.23 69.01
CA GLY A 101 7.33 -21.13 70.11
C GLY A 101 6.79 -22.51 69.69
N GLY A 102 7.28 -23.10 68.61
CA GLY A 102 6.89 -24.45 68.15
C GLY A 102 5.65 -24.50 67.23
N THR A 103 5.01 -23.37 66.97
CA THR A 103 3.85 -23.27 66.07
C THR A 103 4.25 -22.45 64.83
N SER A 104 4.05 -23.01 63.64
CA SER A 104 4.29 -22.33 62.36
C SER A 104 2.97 -21.99 61.68
N VAL A 105 2.75 -20.72 61.37
CA VAL A 105 1.62 -20.26 60.54
C VAL A 105 2.17 -19.76 59.21
N SER A 106 1.69 -20.33 58.11
CA SER A 106 2.01 -19.90 56.74
C SER A 106 0.79 -19.26 56.09
N SER A 107 0.95 -18.07 55.53
CA SER A 107 -0.03 -17.47 54.63
C SER A 107 0.56 -17.35 53.22
N SER A 108 -0.20 -17.82 52.23
CA SER A 108 0.14 -17.68 50.82
C SER A 108 -0.84 -16.70 50.16
N GLY A 109 -0.33 -15.55 49.72
CA GLY A 109 -1.09 -14.55 48.95
C GLY A 109 -0.63 -14.54 47.50
N GLY A 110 -1.56 -14.66 46.56
CA GLY A 110 -1.30 -14.54 45.12
C GLY A 110 -1.74 -13.19 44.57
N GLY A 111 -0.89 -12.52 43.81
CA GLY A 111 -1.22 -11.28 43.09
C GLY A 111 -1.07 -11.47 41.58
N VAL A 112 -2.08 -11.04 40.82
CA VAL A 112 -2.07 -11.07 39.34
C VAL A 112 -2.04 -9.63 38.84
N THR A 113 -0.99 -9.25 38.12
CA THR A 113 -0.94 -7.95 37.42
C THR A 113 -1.43 -8.13 36.00
N GLN A 114 -2.41 -7.31 35.58
CA GLN A 114 -3.01 -7.37 34.25
C GLN A 114 -2.82 -6.03 33.54
N SER A 115 -2.56 -6.07 32.23
CA SER A 115 -2.39 -4.89 31.39
C SER A 115 -3.28 -5.00 30.15
N VAL A 116 -3.88 -3.88 29.73
CA VAL A 116 -4.66 -3.77 28.50
C VAL A 116 -3.80 -3.12 27.42
N GLN A 117 -3.66 -3.79 26.28
CA GLN A 117 -2.97 -3.29 25.11
C GLN A 117 -3.95 -3.21 23.93
N TRP A 118 -3.96 -2.07 23.24
CA TRP A 118 -4.74 -1.87 22.03
C TRP A 118 -3.93 -2.28 20.80
N PHE A 119 -4.55 -3.05 19.92
CA PHE A 119 -3.97 -3.46 18.65
C PHE A 119 -4.81 -2.95 17.49
N ASP A 120 -4.19 -2.23 16.56
CA ASP A 120 -4.82 -1.84 15.30
C ASP A 120 -4.57 -2.91 14.25
N VAL A 121 -5.62 -3.64 13.87
CA VAL A 121 -5.57 -4.62 12.78
C VAL A 121 -6.38 -4.11 11.60
N GLY A 122 -5.94 -4.43 10.39
CA GLY A 122 -6.65 -4.08 9.17
C GLY A 122 -5.77 -3.36 8.15
N GLN A 123 -6.42 -2.67 7.23
CA GLN A 123 -5.80 -2.17 6.02
C GLN A 123 -6.15 -0.70 5.76
N SER A 124 -5.17 0.07 5.30
CA SER A 124 -5.37 1.37 4.69
C SER A 124 -4.79 1.38 3.28
N ILE A 125 -5.54 1.97 2.34
CA ILE A 125 -5.11 2.20 0.97
C ILE A 125 -5.38 3.66 0.66
N THR A 126 -4.41 4.33 0.05
CA THR A 126 -4.54 5.67 -0.48
C THR A 126 -4.00 5.67 -1.91
N VAL A 127 -4.76 6.24 -2.85
CA VAL A 127 -4.36 6.29 -4.25
C VAL A 127 -4.64 7.65 -4.87
N THR A 128 -3.77 8.05 -5.80
CA THR A 128 -3.95 9.26 -6.63
C THR A 128 -3.70 8.88 -8.09
N PRO A 129 -4.72 8.45 -8.84
CA PRO A 129 -4.57 8.07 -10.23
C PRO A 129 -4.58 9.31 -11.13
N ARG A 130 -3.76 9.30 -12.19
CA ARG A 130 -3.67 10.33 -13.22
C ARG A 130 -3.64 9.64 -14.59
N TRP A 131 -4.68 9.88 -15.38
CA TRP A 131 -4.82 9.33 -16.72
C TRP A 131 -4.98 10.45 -17.74
N PRO A 132 -4.10 10.55 -18.75
CA PRO A 132 -4.19 11.60 -19.79
C PRO A 132 -5.42 11.49 -20.71
N GLY A 133 -6.13 10.36 -20.72
CA GLY A 133 -7.19 10.07 -21.68
C GLY A 133 -6.78 9.12 -22.80
N GLY A 134 -7.77 8.56 -23.50
CA GLY A 134 -7.56 7.62 -24.61
C GLY A 134 -6.79 6.35 -24.18
N ASN A 135 -5.96 5.83 -25.08
CA ASN A 135 -5.21 4.59 -24.83
C ASN A 135 -3.87 4.82 -24.10
N LYS A 136 -3.75 5.92 -23.36
CA LYS A 136 -2.55 6.22 -22.57
C LYS A 136 -2.61 5.49 -21.24
N ASP A 137 -1.44 5.09 -20.74
CA ASP A 137 -1.30 4.53 -19.41
C ASP A 137 -1.72 5.53 -18.33
N ALA A 138 -2.23 5.00 -17.22
CA ALA A 138 -2.51 5.77 -16.02
C ALA A 138 -1.31 5.70 -15.06
N THR A 139 -0.80 6.85 -14.62
CA THR A 139 0.13 6.93 -13.50
C THR A 139 -0.66 6.87 -12.19
N VAL A 140 -0.25 6.02 -11.27
CA VAL A 140 -0.91 5.87 -9.97
C VAL A 140 0.13 6.00 -8.87
N GLU A 141 -0.06 6.99 -8.01
CA GLU A 141 0.60 7.05 -6.70
C GLU A 141 -0.23 6.22 -5.71
N ILE A 142 0.42 5.35 -4.96
CA ILE A 142 -0.22 4.34 -4.11
C ILE A 142 0.51 4.29 -2.77
N ASP A 143 -0.24 4.40 -1.67
CA ASP A 143 0.20 4.06 -0.32
C ASP A 143 -0.70 2.95 0.25
N VAL A 144 -0.10 1.88 0.73
CA VAL A 144 -0.79 0.73 1.33
C VAL A 144 -0.15 0.46 2.69
N GLN A 145 -0.98 0.33 3.72
CA GLN A 145 -0.57 -0.16 5.02
C GLN A 145 -1.46 -1.33 5.41
N GLN A 146 -0.85 -2.39 5.94
CA GLN A 146 -1.55 -3.55 6.46
C GLN A 146 -0.98 -3.89 7.83
N ALA A 147 -1.85 -4.11 8.79
CA ALA A 147 -1.49 -4.60 10.11
C ALA A 147 -2.27 -5.87 10.41
N ASP A 148 -1.56 -6.90 10.85
CA ASP A 148 -2.11 -8.18 11.25
C ASP A 148 -1.57 -8.55 12.64
N MET A 149 -2.31 -9.38 13.37
CA MET A 149 -1.99 -9.80 14.72
C MET A 149 -2.03 -11.32 14.80
N ALA A 150 -0.87 -11.92 15.05
CA ALA A 150 -0.78 -13.35 15.30
C ALA A 150 -1.00 -13.64 16.79
N VAL A 151 -2.18 -14.16 17.13
CA VAL A 151 -2.47 -14.71 18.47
C VAL A 151 -1.84 -16.11 18.53
N ARG A 152 -0.83 -16.29 19.37
CA ARG A 152 -0.28 -17.63 19.66
C ARG A 152 -0.99 -18.18 20.90
N ASN A 153 -1.29 -19.49 20.91
CA ASN A 153 -1.93 -20.18 22.05
C ASN A 153 -1.04 -20.31 23.30
N ASN A 154 0.09 -19.62 23.37
CA ASN A 154 1.02 -19.63 24.49
C ASN A 154 0.88 -18.33 25.29
N ALA A 155 1.32 -18.31 26.54
CA ALA A 155 1.25 -17.15 27.46
C ALA A 155 2.06 -15.90 27.04
N ASP A 156 2.56 -15.85 25.80
CA ASP A 156 3.31 -14.73 25.25
C ASP A 156 2.38 -13.66 24.68
N MET A 157 2.79 -12.40 24.78
CA MET A 157 2.08 -11.26 24.19
C MET A 157 1.92 -11.46 22.67
N PRO A 158 0.72 -11.26 22.11
CA PRO A 158 0.50 -11.31 20.67
C PRO A 158 1.38 -10.31 19.93
N ARG A 159 1.93 -10.75 18.79
CA ARG A 159 2.80 -9.91 17.98
C ARG A 159 2.00 -9.29 16.86
N GLN A 160 2.06 -7.97 16.75
CA GLN A 160 1.55 -7.24 15.61
C GLN A 160 2.61 -7.19 14.52
N THR A 161 2.24 -7.54 13.29
CA THR A 161 3.08 -7.37 12.10
C THR A 161 2.49 -6.25 11.26
N ARG A 162 3.33 -5.33 10.80
CA ARG A 162 2.92 -4.21 9.94
C ARG A 162 3.72 -4.21 8.65
N ASN A 163 3.02 -4.15 7.52
CA ASN A 163 3.59 -4.02 6.19
C ASN A 163 3.16 -2.67 5.60
N GLN A 164 4.09 -1.97 4.95
CA GLN A 164 3.81 -0.70 4.29
C GLN A 164 4.48 -0.65 2.91
N LEU A 165 3.76 -0.10 1.94
CA LEU A 165 4.24 0.20 0.60
C LEU A 165 3.85 1.62 0.23
N SER A 166 4.78 2.39 -0.32
CA SER A 166 4.50 3.67 -0.96
C SER A 166 5.25 3.70 -2.29
N THR A 167 4.53 3.86 -3.40
CA THR A 167 5.11 3.77 -4.75
C THR A 167 4.28 4.53 -5.78
N THR A 168 4.91 4.85 -6.90
CA THR A 168 4.26 5.42 -8.09
C THR A 168 4.54 4.53 -9.27
N VAL A 169 3.49 4.09 -9.96
CA VAL A 169 3.58 3.14 -11.08
C VAL A 169 2.79 3.61 -12.30
N SER A 170 3.26 3.25 -13.50
CA SER A 170 2.49 3.39 -14.74
C SER A 170 1.72 2.10 -15.02
N THR A 171 0.43 2.21 -15.31
CA THR A 171 -0.48 1.07 -15.49
C THR A 171 -1.19 1.18 -16.83
N PRO A 172 -1.05 0.20 -17.73
CA PRO A 172 -1.94 0.09 -18.88
C PRO A 172 -3.37 -0.13 -18.39
N LEU A 173 -4.33 0.57 -18.98
CA LEU A 173 -5.74 0.44 -18.59
C LEU A 173 -6.22 -1.00 -18.75
N GLY A 174 -6.98 -1.50 -17.77
CA GLY A 174 -7.53 -2.85 -17.79
C GLY A 174 -6.55 -3.97 -17.44
N GLN A 175 -5.26 -3.67 -17.26
CA GLN A 175 -4.24 -4.69 -17.00
C GLN A 175 -3.78 -4.68 -15.54
N TRP A 176 -3.47 -5.87 -15.03
CA TRP A 176 -2.83 -6.04 -13.73
C TRP A 176 -1.33 -5.81 -13.85
N VAL A 177 -0.80 -4.94 -13.01
CA VAL A 177 0.63 -4.63 -12.91
C VAL A 177 1.10 -4.94 -11.50
N THR A 178 2.17 -5.73 -11.39
CA THR A 178 2.81 -6.02 -10.10
C THR A 178 3.61 -4.82 -9.62
N ILE A 179 3.30 -4.33 -8.42
CA ILE A 179 3.93 -3.15 -7.80
C ILE A 179 4.85 -3.50 -6.64
N ALA A 180 4.69 -4.69 -6.05
CA ALA A 180 5.57 -5.22 -5.02
C ALA A 180 5.49 -6.75 -5.00
N ALA A 181 6.53 -7.38 -4.46
CA ALA A 181 6.55 -8.80 -4.20
C ALA A 181 7.19 -9.09 -2.85
N THR A 182 6.64 -10.05 -2.11
CA THR A 182 7.16 -10.53 -0.82
C THR A 182 7.33 -12.04 -0.84
N GLY A 183 8.24 -12.58 -0.03
CA GLY A 183 8.59 -14.00 -0.02
C GLY A 183 9.73 -14.36 -0.97
N ASN A 184 10.07 -15.65 -1.01
CA ASN A 184 11.20 -16.15 -1.78
C ASN A 184 10.79 -16.42 -3.23
N ALA A 185 11.59 -15.97 -4.19
CA ALA A 185 11.38 -16.31 -5.59
C ALA A 185 11.45 -17.83 -5.78
N GLN A 186 10.53 -18.39 -6.58
CA GLN A 186 10.59 -19.81 -6.88
C GLN A 186 11.89 -20.12 -7.66
N ALA A 187 12.58 -21.19 -7.27
CA ALA A 187 13.77 -21.65 -7.98
C ALA A 187 13.42 -21.92 -9.45
N ARG A 188 14.22 -21.36 -10.37
CA ARG A 188 14.05 -21.47 -11.81
C ARG A 188 13.99 -22.95 -12.22
N GLN A 189 13.06 -23.29 -13.11
CA GLN A 189 12.83 -24.66 -13.60
C GLN A 189 14.16 -25.31 -14.03
N GLY A 190 14.60 -26.35 -13.32
CA GLY A 190 15.86 -27.05 -13.57
C GLY A 190 16.56 -27.64 -12.35
N ASN A 191 16.30 -27.13 -11.15
CA ASN A 191 16.89 -27.68 -9.91
C ASN A 191 15.81 -28.28 -9.00
N PHE A 192 15.80 -29.60 -8.89
CA PHE A 192 15.06 -30.31 -7.85
C PHE A 192 15.92 -30.36 -6.58
N SER A 193 15.74 -29.38 -5.69
CA SER A 193 16.33 -29.43 -4.35
C SER A 193 15.29 -29.97 -3.37
N SER A 194 15.59 -31.04 -2.64
CA SER A 194 14.71 -31.59 -1.59
C SER A 194 14.76 -30.81 -0.27
N GLU A 195 15.36 -29.63 -0.25
CA GLU A 195 15.52 -28.83 0.96
C GLU A 195 14.69 -27.54 0.88
N GLY A 196 13.83 -27.35 1.88
CA GLY A 196 13.32 -26.04 2.25
C GLY A 196 12.08 -25.58 1.49
N SER A 197 10.94 -26.17 1.82
CA SER A 197 9.68 -25.48 2.16
C SER A 197 9.71 -23.94 2.02
N ALA A 198 9.70 -23.40 0.80
CA ALA A 198 9.70 -21.97 0.56
C ALA A 198 8.25 -21.45 0.60
N GLU A 199 8.00 -20.42 1.41
CA GLU A 199 6.75 -19.66 1.39
C GLU A 199 6.50 -19.13 -0.02
N ALA A 200 5.28 -19.30 -0.54
CA ALA A 200 4.95 -18.87 -1.89
C ALA A 200 5.15 -17.35 -2.03
N ARG A 201 5.84 -16.92 -3.09
CA ARG A 201 6.04 -15.51 -3.36
C ARG A 201 4.68 -14.85 -3.57
N ARG A 202 4.39 -13.78 -2.84
CA ARG A 202 3.15 -13.02 -2.95
C ARG A 202 3.41 -11.76 -3.75
N LEU A 203 2.54 -11.48 -4.71
CA LEU A 203 2.59 -10.32 -5.58
C LEU A 203 1.46 -9.37 -5.20
N LEU A 204 1.79 -8.10 -4.98
CA LEU A 204 0.82 -7.04 -4.90
C LEU A 204 0.64 -6.44 -6.28
N GLN A 205 -0.60 -6.43 -6.76
CA GLN A 205 -0.94 -5.99 -8.11
C GLN A 205 -1.98 -4.88 -8.08
N VAL A 206 -1.85 -3.93 -9.01
CA VAL A 206 -2.81 -2.85 -9.23
C VAL A 206 -3.34 -2.91 -10.65
N ARG A 207 -4.59 -2.47 -10.82
CA ARG A 207 -5.22 -2.26 -12.12
C ARG A 207 -6.02 -0.97 -12.09
N VAL A 208 -6.02 -0.23 -13.20
CA VAL A 208 -6.86 0.95 -13.38
C VAL A 208 -7.86 0.70 -14.50
N LEU A 209 -9.12 1.00 -14.26
CA LEU A 209 -10.18 1.00 -15.26
C LEU A 209 -10.65 2.44 -15.48
N ALA A 210 -10.66 2.87 -16.73
CA ALA A 210 -11.40 4.05 -17.15
C ALA A 210 -12.89 3.71 -17.33
N PRO A 211 -13.81 4.67 -17.18
CA PRO A 211 -15.25 4.47 -17.36
C PRO A 211 -15.65 4.25 -18.82
#